data_AF-A0A955BCJ1-F1
#
_entry.id   AF-A0A955BCJ1-F1
#
_cell.length_a   1.000
_cell.length_b   1.000
_cell.length_c   1.000
_cell.angle_alpha   90.00
_cell.angle_beta   90.00
_cell.angle_gamma   90.00
#
_symmetry.space_group_name_H-M   'P 1'
#
loop_
_entity.id
_entity.type
_entity.pdbx_description
1 polymer ?
#
loop_
_entity_poly.entity_id
_entity_poly.type
_entity_poly.pdbx_seq_one_letter_code
_entity_poly.pdbx_strand_id
1 'polypeptide(L)'
;FYGVGGVCTNANISDLGMRCRKTRLGQILGDNLFQDAAPLAQPGGSENLLAALPQRVRVSGDSRLLGEAETKFRTHLRRIIGLCNERGIPLIVCTPASNLRHQSPISMPGDPRKLRTIGRTLSSAMSNDVSKAIAKELETLTRAHPRNAAAQYRLAQSLEQNEQYRQAISAYSLARDLDCCRYRAPSSHSRIIKEECQRSKSTTFVCDIEKAFFEASGNFAPGEELFLEHVHFTMAGHWLAANTIAQTIVESVMQTEWRESDLPTVSERDEWLGVLLEDELVAYRLAYFVTKSAPFNEAVDADIHAVRLEHCYDSLIALLPQRDLEIFNSLSPGEKMDDLVDSIARSYMDTGDTERACQLFEKSIRRRPWMPNGYVFAAACRHRAHDDVEANRLLQLSDSTVIPKSARLIEVENKFRRDVEH
;
A
#
# COMPACT_ATOMS: atom_id res chain seq x y z
N PHE A 1 7.69 -14.20 1.21
CA PHE A 1 7.16 -15.38 1.93
C PHE A 1 5.92 -15.97 1.29
N TYR A 2 4.84 -15.21 1.10
CA TYR A 2 3.50 -15.73 0.77
C TYR A 2 3.02 -15.51 -0.66
N GLY A 3 3.67 -14.62 -1.43
CA GLY A 3 3.38 -14.42 -2.85
C GLY A 3 3.84 -15.58 -3.72
N VAL A 4 3.52 -15.50 -5.02
CA VAL A 4 3.89 -16.49 -6.03
C VAL A 4 5.38 -16.86 -5.95
N GLY A 5 5.68 -18.17 -5.88
CA GLY A 5 7.05 -18.68 -5.74
C GLY A 5 7.68 -18.53 -4.34
N GLY A 6 6.92 -17.97 -3.38
CA GLY A 6 7.28 -17.88 -1.97
C GLY A 6 7.44 -19.24 -1.30
N VAL A 7 8.16 -19.29 -0.19
CA VAL A 7 8.40 -20.55 0.56
C VAL A 7 7.17 -21.01 1.38
N CYS A 8 6.14 -20.16 1.51
CA CYS A 8 4.94 -20.45 2.29
C CYS A 8 3.67 -20.10 1.52
N THR A 9 3.68 -20.26 0.19
CA THR A 9 2.54 -19.90 -0.68
C THR A 9 1.74 -21.13 -1.13
N ASN A 10 0.44 -20.97 -1.28
CA ASN A 10 -0.41 -21.90 -2.02
C ASN A 10 -0.26 -21.72 -3.54
N ALA A 11 0.23 -20.56 -4.00
CA ALA A 11 0.46 -20.26 -5.42
C ALA A 11 1.83 -20.76 -5.90
N ASN A 12 2.03 -22.09 -5.83
CA ASN A 12 3.27 -22.72 -6.26
C ASN A 12 3.30 -22.85 -7.79
N ILE A 13 3.99 -21.93 -8.46
CA ILE A 13 4.41 -22.14 -9.85
C ILE A 13 5.72 -22.90 -9.82
N SER A 14 5.72 -24.13 -10.33
CA SER A 14 6.94 -24.93 -10.41
C SER A 14 7.96 -24.26 -11.33
N ASP A 15 9.25 -24.48 -11.05
CA ASP A 15 10.34 -23.97 -11.88
C ASP A 15 10.24 -24.49 -13.33
N LEU A 16 9.68 -25.70 -13.49
CA LEU A 16 9.29 -26.29 -14.77
C LEU A 16 8.14 -25.52 -15.43
N GLY A 17 7.08 -25.18 -14.69
CA GLY A 17 5.97 -24.36 -15.18
C GLY A 17 6.40 -22.98 -15.65
N MET A 18 7.29 -22.30 -14.91
CA MET A 18 7.89 -21.03 -15.34
C MET A 18 8.74 -21.18 -16.60
N ARG A 19 9.52 -22.27 -16.73
CA ARG A 19 10.31 -22.56 -17.94
C ARG A 19 9.43 -22.87 -19.14
N CYS A 20 8.34 -23.63 -18.95
CA CYS A 20 7.36 -23.90 -20.00
C CYS A 20 6.74 -22.58 -20.51
N ARG A 21 6.37 -21.65 -19.61
CA ARG A 21 5.87 -20.31 -19.98
C ARG A 21 6.88 -19.41 -20.71
N LYS A 22 8.17 -19.76 -20.77
CA LYS A 22 9.14 -19.06 -21.65
C LYS A 22 9.03 -19.47 -23.11
N THR A 23 8.31 -20.56 -23.41
CA THR A 23 8.09 -21.02 -24.78
C THR A 23 6.70 -20.62 -25.24
N ARG A 24 6.54 -20.30 -26.53
CA ARG A 24 5.21 -20.01 -27.11
C ARG A 24 4.25 -21.18 -26.90
N LEU A 25 4.73 -22.42 -26.98
CA LEU A 25 3.94 -23.62 -26.75
C LEU A 25 3.45 -23.73 -25.30
N GLY A 26 4.31 -23.46 -24.31
CA GLY A 26 3.91 -23.49 -22.91
C GLY A 26 3.07 -22.28 -22.48
N GLN A 27 3.12 -21.16 -23.20
CA GLN A 27 2.14 -20.07 -23.05
C GLN A 27 0.77 -20.51 -23.57
N ILE A 28 0.69 -21.05 -24.79
CA ILE A 28 -0.55 -21.57 -25.39
C ILE A 28 -1.17 -22.71 -24.56
N LEU A 29 -0.36 -23.63 -24.06
CA LEU A 29 -0.81 -24.71 -23.19
C LEU A 29 -1.20 -24.17 -21.81
N GLY A 30 -0.47 -23.19 -21.29
CA GLY A 30 -0.74 -22.57 -20.00
C GLY A 30 -2.05 -21.77 -20.00
N ASP A 31 -2.32 -21.02 -21.07
CA ASP A 31 -3.52 -20.18 -21.19
C ASP A 31 -4.79 -21.02 -21.39
N ASN A 32 -4.68 -22.27 -21.87
CA ASN A 32 -5.80 -23.21 -22.03
C ASN A 32 -5.98 -24.19 -20.86
N LEU A 33 -4.93 -24.52 -20.10
CA LEU A 33 -4.99 -25.47 -18.96
C LEU A 33 -5.18 -24.81 -17.60
N PHE A 34 -4.78 -23.54 -17.45
CA PHE A 34 -4.92 -22.79 -16.18
C PHE A 34 -6.10 -21.82 -16.16
N GLN A 35 -7.00 -21.85 -17.14
CA GLN A 35 -8.31 -21.16 -17.04
C GLN A 35 -9.19 -21.75 -15.92
N ASP A 36 -8.97 -23.02 -15.53
CA ASP A 36 -9.66 -23.68 -14.41
C ASP A 36 -8.93 -23.58 -13.07
N ALA A 37 -7.81 -22.84 -12.99
CA ALA A 37 -7.33 -22.36 -11.70
C ALA A 37 -8.28 -21.24 -11.27
N ALA A 38 -9.26 -21.62 -10.45
CA ALA A 38 -10.35 -20.80 -9.91
C ALA A 38 -10.04 -19.29 -9.87
N PRO A 39 -10.99 -18.43 -10.29
CA PRO A 39 -10.79 -16.99 -10.26
C PRO A 39 -10.40 -16.57 -8.85
N LEU A 40 -9.14 -16.12 -8.70
CA LEU A 40 -8.74 -15.33 -7.54
C LEU A 40 -9.59 -14.07 -7.59
N ALA A 41 -10.56 -14.00 -6.68
CA ALA A 41 -11.60 -12.99 -6.55
C ALA A 41 -12.77 -13.09 -7.55
N GLN A 42 -13.86 -13.74 -7.11
CA GLN A 42 -15.19 -13.32 -7.53
C GLN A 42 -15.65 -12.15 -6.63
N PRO A 43 -16.21 -11.06 -7.18
CA PRO A 43 -16.82 -10.02 -6.36
C PRO A 43 -18.05 -10.62 -5.67
N GLY A 44 -17.96 -10.82 -4.37
CA GLY A 44 -19.07 -11.31 -3.54
C GLY A 44 -18.86 -12.65 -2.84
N GLY A 45 -17.75 -13.35 -3.10
CA GLY A 45 -17.46 -14.60 -2.39
C GLY A 45 -16.10 -15.18 -2.75
N SER A 46 -15.06 -14.83 -1.99
CA SER A 46 -13.75 -15.49 -2.05
C SER A 46 -12.92 -15.05 -0.86
N GLU A 47 -12.26 -15.99 -0.19
CA GLU A 47 -11.31 -15.71 0.89
C GLU A 47 -10.36 -14.55 0.55
N ASN A 48 -10.17 -13.64 1.51
CA ASN A 48 -9.23 -12.51 1.41
C ASN A 48 -7.86 -13.03 0.93
N LEU A 49 -7.17 -12.36 -0.01
CA LEU A 49 -5.84 -12.77 -0.48
C LEU A 49 -4.83 -12.95 0.67
N LEU A 50 -4.96 -12.17 1.75
CA LEU A 50 -4.19 -12.28 2.98
C LEU A 50 -4.53 -13.53 3.82
N ALA A 51 -5.61 -14.24 3.50
CA ALA A 51 -5.94 -15.55 4.07
C ALA A 51 -5.65 -16.68 3.07
N ALA A 52 -5.91 -16.46 1.77
CA ALA A 52 -5.85 -17.48 0.73
C ALA A 52 -4.42 -17.77 0.22
N LEU A 53 -3.55 -16.76 0.13
CA LEU A 53 -2.20 -16.92 -0.44
C LEU A 53 -1.23 -17.71 0.45
N PRO A 54 -1.18 -17.51 1.78
CA PRO A 54 -0.27 -18.27 2.62
C PRO A 54 -0.73 -19.73 2.80
N GLN A 55 0.12 -20.69 2.46
CA GLN A 55 -0.04 -22.08 2.90
C GLN A 55 0.17 -22.19 4.42
N ARG A 56 1.07 -21.34 4.95
CA ARG A 56 1.42 -21.29 6.36
C ARG A 56 1.70 -19.84 6.74
N VAL A 57 0.80 -19.24 7.52
CA VAL A 57 0.96 -17.86 7.98
C VAL A 57 2.13 -17.74 8.98
N ARG A 58 2.27 -18.69 9.92
CA ARG A 58 3.26 -18.60 11.01
C ARG A 58 4.61 -19.21 10.64
N VAL A 59 5.65 -18.39 10.51
CA VAL A 59 7.04 -18.75 10.23
C VAL A 59 7.96 -18.26 11.36
N SER A 60 8.28 -19.14 12.31
CA SER A 60 9.17 -18.85 13.43
C SER A 60 10.59 -18.52 12.98
N GLY A 61 11.32 -17.74 13.78
CA GLY A 61 12.68 -17.29 13.44
C GLY A 61 13.74 -18.40 13.37
N ASP A 62 13.50 -19.57 13.97
CA ASP A 62 14.34 -20.77 13.85
C ASP A 62 13.94 -21.67 12.68
N SER A 63 12.88 -21.34 11.96
CA SER A 63 12.46 -22.12 10.81
C SER A 63 13.50 -22.02 9.71
N ARG A 64 13.88 -23.18 9.15
CA ARG A 64 14.68 -23.26 7.92
C ARG A 64 14.07 -22.46 6.77
N LEU A 65 12.74 -22.28 6.78
CA LEU A 65 12.00 -21.49 5.79
C LEU A 65 12.46 -20.02 5.73
N LEU A 66 12.95 -19.45 6.83
CA LEU A 66 13.48 -18.08 6.84
C LEU A 66 14.73 -17.98 5.94
N GLY A 67 15.71 -18.87 6.17
CA GLY A 67 16.92 -18.93 5.36
C GLY A 67 16.65 -19.28 3.90
N GLU A 68 15.67 -20.15 3.64
CA GLU A 68 15.22 -20.46 2.27
C GLU A 68 14.57 -19.25 1.60
N ALA A 69 13.73 -18.49 2.31
CA ALA A 69 13.13 -17.27 1.79
C ALA A 69 14.19 -16.23 1.44
N GLU A 70 15.17 -16.01 2.33
CA GLU A 70 16.28 -15.09 2.09
C GLU A 70 17.15 -15.53 0.91
N THR A 71 17.43 -16.83 0.80
CA THR A 71 18.20 -17.39 -0.32
C THR A 71 17.46 -17.22 -1.65
N LYS A 72 16.15 -17.50 -1.69
CA LYS A 72 15.33 -17.27 -2.88
C LYS A 72 15.27 -15.79 -3.25
N PHE A 73 15.01 -14.92 -2.27
CA PHE A 73 14.96 -13.48 -2.48
C PHE A 73 16.26 -12.95 -3.07
N ARG A 74 17.40 -13.30 -2.47
CA ARG A 74 18.74 -12.94 -2.98
C ARG A 74 18.98 -13.46 -4.39
N THR A 75 18.62 -14.72 -4.66
CA THR A 75 18.82 -15.34 -5.98
C THR A 75 18.00 -14.66 -7.05
N HIS A 76 16.72 -14.36 -6.78
CA HIS A 76 15.84 -13.68 -7.72
C HIS A 76 16.28 -12.23 -7.95
N LEU A 77 16.62 -11.50 -6.89
CA LEU A 77 17.11 -10.13 -6.99
C LEU A 77 18.38 -10.05 -7.85
N ARG A 78 19.35 -10.93 -7.60
CA ARG A 78 20.59 -11.02 -8.39
C ARG A 78 20.30 -11.30 -9.87
N ARG A 79 19.31 -12.13 -10.17
CA ARG A 79 18.92 -12.43 -11.54
C ARG A 79 18.26 -11.23 -12.23
N ILE A 80 17.42 -10.48 -11.54
CA ILE A 80 16.82 -9.23 -12.05
C ILE A 80 17.93 -8.22 -12.35
N ILE A 81 18.84 -8.00 -11.39
CA ILE A 81 20.01 -7.13 -11.55
C ILE A 81 20.85 -7.55 -12.76
N GLY A 82 21.18 -8.84 -12.89
CA GLY A 82 21.94 -9.36 -14.03
C GLY A 82 21.28 -9.09 -15.38
N LEU A 83 19.96 -9.32 -15.50
CA LEU A 83 19.21 -9.09 -16.73
C LEU A 83 19.18 -7.62 -17.15
N CYS A 84 19.07 -6.70 -16.18
CA CYS A 84 19.12 -5.26 -16.42
C CYS A 84 20.52 -4.81 -16.82
N ASN A 85 21.55 -5.26 -16.09
CA ASN A 85 22.95 -4.95 -16.40
C ASN A 85 23.36 -5.42 -17.80
N GLU A 86 23.00 -6.65 -18.19
CA GLU A 86 23.27 -7.22 -19.52
C GLU A 86 22.67 -6.37 -20.66
N ARG A 87 21.58 -5.65 -20.38
CA ARG A 87 20.85 -4.82 -21.35
C ARG A 87 21.14 -3.32 -21.19
N GLY A 88 22.02 -2.93 -20.26
CA GLY A 88 22.27 -1.53 -19.94
C GLY A 88 21.04 -0.77 -19.45
N ILE A 89 20.07 -1.46 -18.84
CA ILE A 89 18.85 -0.83 -18.31
C ILE A 89 19.13 -0.38 -16.87
N PRO A 90 18.99 0.92 -16.54
CA PRO A 90 19.05 1.40 -15.17
C PRO A 90 17.99 0.72 -14.30
N LEU A 91 18.41 0.16 -13.17
CA LEU A 91 17.53 -0.50 -12.20
C LEU A 91 17.63 0.21 -10.86
N ILE A 92 16.50 0.71 -10.37
CA ILE A 92 16.36 1.19 -8.99
C ILE A 92 15.69 0.08 -8.18
N VAL A 93 16.30 -0.27 -7.05
CA VAL A 93 15.74 -1.25 -6.10
C VAL A 93 15.42 -0.53 -4.80
N CYS A 94 14.13 -0.49 -4.45
CA CYS A 94 13.64 0.19 -3.25
C CYS A 94 13.68 -0.73 -2.02
N THR A 95 14.14 -0.23 -0.87
CA THR A 95 14.01 -0.95 0.41
C THR A 95 12.56 -0.93 0.90
N PRO A 96 12.05 -2.04 1.47
CA PRO A 96 10.68 -2.07 2.01
C PRO A 96 10.61 -1.32 3.34
N ALA A 97 9.70 -0.36 3.44
CA ALA A 97 9.34 0.29 4.71
C ALA A 97 8.09 -0.38 5.32
N SER A 98 7.95 -0.31 6.64
CA SER A 98 6.79 -0.85 7.37
C SER A 98 6.50 -0.04 8.62
N ASN A 99 5.24 0.00 9.06
CA ASN A 99 4.86 0.56 10.35
C ASN A 99 5.49 -0.28 11.47
N LEU A 100 6.39 0.33 12.23
CA LEU A 100 7.08 -0.30 13.35
C LEU A 100 6.46 0.12 14.69
N ARG A 101 6.12 1.41 14.80
CA ARG A 101 5.75 2.05 16.07
C ARG A 101 4.34 1.73 16.53
N HIS A 102 3.39 1.62 15.59
CA HIS A 102 1.96 1.47 15.89
C HIS A 102 1.35 0.17 15.34
N GLN A 103 2.13 -0.64 14.62
CA GLN A 103 1.73 -2.00 14.26
C GLN A 103 2.34 -3.03 15.21
N SER A 104 1.53 -3.48 16.17
CA SER A 104 1.93 -4.59 17.06
C SER A 104 2.18 -5.88 16.25
N PRO A 105 3.04 -6.78 16.75
CA PRO A 105 3.27 -8.06 16.08
C PRO A 105 1.98 -8.87 15.97
N ILE A 106 1.78 -9.49 14.81
CA ILE A 106 0.54 -10.18 14.45
C ILE A 106 0.53 -11.60 15.02
N SER A 107 1.67 -12.30 14.95
CA SER A 107 1.77 -13.65 15.46
C SER A 107 3.02 -13.85 16.30
N MET A 108 2.84 -14.38 17.51
CA MET A 108 3.93 -14.75 18.40
C MET A 108 3.69 -16.08 19.10
N PRO A 109 4.77 -16.73 19.59
CA PRO A 109 4.64 -17.84 20.54
C PRO A 109 4.07 -17.36 21.90
N GLY A 110 3.21 -18.18 22.51
CA GLY A 110 2.68 -17.96 23.87
C GLY A 110 1.36 -17.19 23.92
N ASP A 111 0.80 -17.03 25.14
CA ASP A 111 -0.45 -16.30 25.38
C ASP A 111 -0.22 -14.76 25.40
N PRO A 112 -0.87 -13.99 24.51
CA PRO A 112 -0.68 -12.54 24.48
C PRO A 112 -1.42 -11.78 25.60
N ARG A 113 -2.25 -12.43 26.44
CA ARG A 113 -3.05 -11.75 27.49
C ARG A 113 -2.21 -10.89 28.43
N LYS A 114 -1.09 -11.42 28.95
CA LYS A 114 -0.21 -10.65 29.85
C LYS A 114 0.36 -9.41 29.14
N LEU A 115 0.80 -9.56 27.89
CA LEU A 115 1.39 -8.48 27.09
C LEU A 115 0.35 -7.44 26.65
N ARG A 116 -0.92 -7.86 26.45
CA ARG A 116 -2.05 -6.94 26.29
C ARG A 116 -2.28 -6.10 27.55
N THR A 117 -2.29 -6.72 28.72
CA THR A 117 -2.46 -6.00 30.00
C THR A 117 -1.33 -5.01 30.22
N ILE A 118 -0.07 -5.42 30.03
CA ILE A 118 1.09 -4.52 30.14
C ILE A 118 0.96 -3.32 29.19
N GLY A 119 0.53 -3.56 27.95
CA GLY A 119 0.30 -2.48 26.97
C GLY A 119 -0.73 -1.46 27.45
N ARG A 120 -1.87 -1.91 27.96
CA ARG A 120 -2.89 -1.03 28.54
C ARG A 120 -2.36 -0.23 29.72
N THR A 121 -1.60 -0.86 30.61
CA THR A 121 -0.99 -0.18 31.76
C THR A 121 0.01 0.87 31.33
N LEU A 122 0.88 0.58 30.34
CA LEU A 122 1.80 1.56 29.75
C LEU A 122 1.07 2.76 29.15
N SER A 123 0.01 2.53 28.38
CA SER A 123 -0.78 3.62 27.78
C SER A 123 -1.47 4.50 28.83
N SER A 124 -1.84 3.94 29.99
CA SER A 124 -2.45 4.69 31.09
C SER A 124 -1.46 5.25 32.12
N ALA A 125 -0.16 4.95 31.99
CA ALA A 125 0.83 5.34 32.98
C ALA A 125 1.08 6.85 32.92
N MET A 126 0.55 7.58 33.90
CA MET A 126 0.72 9.04 34.01
C MET A 126 1.97 9.45 34.78
N SER A 127 2.62 8.52 35.50
CA SER A 127 3.81 8.81 36.32
C SER A 127 5.05 8.07 35.84
N ASN A 128 6.19 8.76 35.89
CA ASN A 128 7.48 8.22 35.47
C ASN A 128 7.90 6.98 36.29
N ASP A 129 7.48 6.86 37.55
CA ASP A 129 7.85 5.72 38.39
C ASP A 129 7.17 4.42 37.94
N VAL A 130 5.90 4.49 37.51
CA VAL A 130 5.18 3.34 36.93
C VAL A 130 5.84 2.94 35.62
N SER A 131 6.15 3.90 34.75
CA SER A 131 6.82 3.64 33.47
C SER A 131 8.19 2.98 33.64
N LYS A 132 8.98 3.41 34.63
CA LYS A 132 10.28 2.81 34.97
C LYS A 132 10.16 1.40 35.56
N ALA A 133 9.16 1.16 36.41
CA ALA A 133 8.91 -0.17 36.97
C ALA A 133 8.54 -1.17 35.86
N ILE A 134 7.67 -0.76 34.93
CA ILE A 134 7.29 -1.58 33.78
C ILE A 134 8.48 -1.82 32.85
N ALA A 135 9.33 -0.81 32.61
CA ALA A 135 10.56 -0.98 31.83
C ALA A 135 11.43 -2.11 32.39
N LYS A 136 11.66 -2.13 33.71
CA LYS A 136 12.46 -3.17 34.37
C LYS A 136 11.81 -4.56 34.29
N GLU A 137 10.48 -4.65 34.40
CA GLU A 137 9.77 -5.92 34.20
C GLU A 137 9.95 -6.42 32.75
N LEU A 138 9.80 -5.53 31.76
CA LEU A 138 9.91 -5.86 30.34
C LEU A 138 11.33 -6.25 29.94
N GLU A 139 12.36 -5.59 30.47
CA GLU A 139 13.73 -6.02 30.28
C GLU A 139 13.98 -7.42 30.85
N THR A 140 13.40 -7.73 32.01
CA THR A 140 13.52 -9.07 32.61
C THR A 140 12.79 -10.11 31.77
N LEU A 141 11.59 -9.78 31.28
CA LEU A 141 10.79 -10.65 30.42
C LEU A 141 11.49 -10.92 29.08
N THR A 142 12.06 -9.89 28.44
CA THR A 142 12.78 -10.02 27.17
C THR A 142 14.11 -10.74 27.32
N ARG A 143 14.79 -10.65 28.48
CA ARG A 143 15.95 -11.50 28.78
C ARG A 143 15.56 -12.98 28.94
N ALA A 144 14.44 -13.27 29.60
CA ALA A 144 13.94 -14.65 29.76
C ALA A 144 13.37 -15.23 28.46
N HIS A 145 12.75 -14.41 27.63
CA HIS A 145 12.10 -14.80 26.38
C HIS A 145 12.54 -13.89 25.22
N PRO A 146 13.82 -13.96 24.78
CA PRO A 146 14.39 -13.02 23.81
C PRO A 146 13.73 -13.06 22.44
N ARG A 147 13.03 -14.15 22.12
CA ARG A 147 12.33 -14.36 20.84
C ARG A 147 10.84 -13.99 20.88
N ASN A 148 10.34 -13.44 21.98
CA ASN A 148 8.94 -13.01 22.05
C ASN A 148 8.77 -11.63 21.41
N ALA A 149 8.21 -11.59 20.19
CA ALA A 149 8.01 -10.37 19.42
C ALA A 149 7.19 -9.32 20.18
N ALA A 150 6.11 -9.71 20.85
CA ALA A 150 5.27 -8.78 21.59
C ALA A 150 5.95 -8.24 22.85
N ALA A 151 6.79 -9.04 23.53
CA ALA A 151 7.60 -8.54 24.64
C ALA A 151 8.60 -7.47 24.17
N GLN A 152 9.26 -7.69 23.02
CA GLN A 152 10.16 -6.69 22.42
C GLN A 152 9.40 -5.42 22.00
N TYR A 153 8.21 -5.57 21.42
CA TYR A 153 7.35 -4.43 21.07
C TYR A 153 6.94 -3.61 22.30
N ARG A 154 6.58 -4.27 23.40
CA ARG A 154 6.27 -3.58 24.66
C ARG A 154 7.48 -2.91 25.28
N LEU A 155 8.65 -3.56 25.22
CA LEU A 155 9.90 -2.95 25.66
C LEU A 155 10.18 -1.68 24.84
N ALA A 156 9.96 -1.72 23.53
CA ALA A 156 10.13 -0.55 22.67
C ALA A 156 9.23 0.62 23.07
N GLN A 157 7.94 0.38 23.31
CA GLN A 157 7.00 1.40 23.81
C GLN A 157 7.45 1.99 25.15
N SER A 158 7.92 1.15 26.07
CA SER A 158 8.41 1.59 27.38
C SER A 158 9.70 2.41 27.26
N LEU A 159 10.65 2.00 26.42
CA LEU A 159 11.87 2.76 26.13
C LEU A 159 11.54 4.12 25.50
N GLU A 160 10.60 4.17 24.57
CA GLU A 160 10.14 5.41 23.93
C GLU A 160 9.53 6.37 24.95
N GLN A 161 8.67 5.89 25.87
CA GLN A 161 8.11 6.70 26.97
C GLN A 161 9.17 7.23 27.93
N ASN A 162 10.33 6.57 28.02
CA ASN A 162 11.48 7.01 28.82
C ASN A 162 12.53 7.78 27.99
N GLU A 163 12.16 8.24 26.78
CA GLU A 163 13.02 9.02 25.86
C GLU A 163 14.30 8.27 25.43
N GLN A 164 14.33 6.95 25.56
CA GLN A 164 15.42 6.07 25.14
C GLN A 164 15.23 5.65 23.67
N TYR A 165 15.13 6.65 22.79
CA TYR A 165 14.68 6.50 21.40
C TYR A 165 15.48 5.51 20.57
N ARG A 166 16.81 5.53 20.66
CA ARG A 166 17.67 4.61 19.90
C ARG A 166 17.44 3.15 20.32
N GLN A 167 17.30 2.89 21.63
CA GLN A 167 16.97 1.56 22.11
C GLN A 167 15.55 1.16 21.70
N ALA A 168 14.59 2.09 21.75
CA ALA A 168 13.22 1.86 21.32
C ALA A 168 13.14 1.44 19.85
N ILE A 169 13.79 2.17 18.93
CA ILE A 169 13.88 1.82 17.50
C ILE A 169 14.47 0.42 17.30
N SER A 170 15.52 0.08 18.05
CA SER A 170 16.15 -1.24 17.98
C SER A 170 15.19 -2.35 18.44
N ALA A 171 14.45 -2.13 19.52
CA ALA A 171 13.47 -3.08 20.04
C ALA A 171 12.24 -3.22 19.12
N TYR A 172 11.75 -2.14 18.51
CA TYR A 172 10.70 -2.19 17.49
C TYR A 172 11.13 -2.99 16.25
N SER A 173 12.34 -2.74 15.75
CA SER A 173 12.91 -3.46 14.60
C SER A 173 13.05 -4.95 14.90
N LEU A 174 13.53 -5.29 16.11
CA LEU A 174 13.62 -6.67 16.58
C LEU A 174 12.23 -7.32 16.73
N ALA A 175 11.22 -6.59 17.21
CA ALA A 175 9.85 -7.09 17.31
C ALA A 175 9.28 -7.48 15.94
N ARG A 176 9.50 -6.65 14.91
CA ARG A 176 9.16 -7.01 13.50
C ARG A 176 9.90 -8.28 13.07
N ASP A 177 11.20 -8.36 13.31
CA ASP A 177 12.03 -9.49 12.87
C ASP A 177 11.70 -10.80 13.61
N LEU A 178 11.08 -10.72 14.79
CA LEU A 178 10.59 -11.87 15.56
C LEU A 178 9.13 -12.23 15.26
N ASP A 179 8.36 -11.35 14.62
CA ASP A 179 6.97 -11.59 14.26
C ASP A 179 6.88 -12.83 13.37
N CYS A 180 6.13 -13.83 13.80
CA CYS A 180 5.98 -15.06 13.05
C CYS A 180 5.10 -14.87 11.81
N CYS A 181 4.32 -13.78 11.74
CA CYS A 181 3.61 -13.37 10.55
C CYS A 181 4.49 -12.43 9.72
N ARG A 182 5.00 -12.93 8.60
CA ARG A 182 6.00 -12.25 7.75
C ARG A 182 5.37 -11.33 6.70
N TYR A 183 4.27 -10.66 7.03
CA TYR A 183 3.66 -9.65 6.15
C TYR A 183 4.46 -8.35 6.09
N ARG A 184 5.19 -8.04 7.16
CA ARG A 184 6.27 -7.05 7.11
C ARG A 184 7.57 -7.74 6.72
N ALA A 185 8.30 -7.15 5.78
CA ALA A 185 9.62 -7.64 5.39
C ALA A 185 10.60 -7.50 6.57
N PRO A 186 11.37 -8.55 6.93
CA PRO A 186 12.36 -8.45 8.00
C PRO A 186 13.56 -7.60 7.59
N SER A 187 14.32 -7.09 8.56
CA SER A 187 15.53 -6.25 8.33
C SER A 187 16.53 -6.89 7.36
N SER A 188 16.57 -8.22 7.29
CA SER A 188 17.43 -8.95 6.38
C SER A 188 17.16 -8.67 4.90
N HIS A 189 15.92 -8.31 4.52
CA HIS A 189 15.59 -8.00 3.12
C HIS A 189 16.23 -6.68 2.68
N SER A 190 16.10 -5.61 3.47
CA SER A 190 16.79 -4.34 3.21
C SER A 190 18.31 -4.52 3.13
N ARG A 191 18.88 -5.34 4.02
CA ARG A 191 20.30 -5.70 3.98
C ARG A 191 20.68 -6.44 2.69
N ILE A 192 19.91 -7.46 2.29
CA ILE A 192 20.13 -8.20 1.03
C ILE A 192 20.07 -7.27 -0.17
N ILE A 193 19.10 -6.34 -0.21
CA ILE A 193 18.98 -5.34 -1.29
C ILE A 193 20.26 -4.52 -1.41
N LYS A 194 20.70 -3.93 -0.29
CA LYS A 194 21.91 -3.10 -0.23
C LYS A 194 23.14 -3.89 -0.66
N GLU A 195 23.32 -5.11 -0.15
CA GLU A 195 24.44 -5.99 -0.49
C GLU A 195 24.47 -6.36 -1.98
N GLU A 196 23.34 -6.78 -2.57
CA GLU A 196 23.31 -7.19 -3.98
C GLU A 196 23.47 -6.01 -4.94
N CYS A 197 22.91 -4.84 -4.61
CA CYS A 197 23.10 -3.63 -5.41
C CYS A 197 24.53 -3.12 -5.33
N GLN A 198 25.16 -3.11 -4.15
CA GLN A 198 26.56 -2.67 -4.00
C GLN A 198 27.55 -3.58 -4.73
N ARG A 199 27.21 -4.86 -4.93
CA ARG A 199 28.00 -5.80 -5.75
C ARG A 199 27.87 -5.54 -7.25
N SER A 200 26.77 -4.91 -7.68
CA SER A 200 26.52 -4.52 -9.07
C SER A 200 27.25 -3.19 -9.36
N LYS A 201 28.17 -3.18 -10.33
CA LYS A 201 29.07 -2.03 -10.55
C LYS A 201 28.64 -1.03 -11.62
N SER A 202 27.53 -1.25 -12.34
CA SER A 202 27.30 -0.53 -13.61
C SER A 202 25.98 0.24 -13.71
N THR A 203 24.84 -0.35 -13.34
CA THR A 203 23.51 0.28 -13.62
C THR A 203 22.45 -0.03 -12.56
N THR A 204 22.85 -0.29 -11.32
CA THR A 204 21.92 -0.63 -10.23
C THR A 204 22.05 0.35 -9.07
N PHE A 205 20.94 0.92 -8.64
CA PHE A 205 20.86 1.93 -7.60
C PHE A 205 19.93 1.48 -6.47
N VAL A 206 20.27 1.85 -5.24
CA VAL A 206 19.40 1.61 -4.07
C VAL A 206 18.61 2.88 -3.80
N CYS A 207 17.29 2.77 -3.76
CA CYS A 207 16.41 3.79 -3.21
C CYS A 207 16.03 3.37 -1.78
N ASP A 208 16.63 3.98 -0.77
CA ASP A 208 16.47 3.55 0.62
C ASP A 208 15.25 4.19 1.29
N ILE A 209 14.05 3.79 0.84
CA ILE A 209 12.77 4.26 1.36
C ILE A 209 12.66 4.00 2.87
N GLU A 210 13.12 2.84 3.37
CA GLU A 210 13.13 2.55 4.81
C GLU A 210 13.91 3.62 5.59
N LYS A 211 15.10 4.01 5.11
CA LYS A 211 15.89 5.08 5.71
C LYS A 211 15.17 6.44 5.66
N ALA A 212 14.61 6.82 4.51
CA ALA A 212 13.89 8.09 4.36
C ALA A 212 12.70 8.18 5.35
N PHE A 213 12.00 7.06 5.58
CA PHE A 213 10.91 7.00 6.55
C PHE A 213 11.41 7.17 7.98
N PHE A 214 12.53 6.55 8.37
CA PHE A 214 13.14 6.79 9.68
C PHE A 214 13.57 8.25 9.87
N GLU A 215 14.16 8.88 8.85
CA GLU A 215 14.57 10.28 8.90
C GLU A 215 13.37 11.21 9.06
N ALA A 216 12.26 10.94 8.36
CA ALA A 216 11.01 11.71 8.48
C ALA A 216 10.33 11.55 9.85
N SER A 217 10.51 10.40 10.53
CA SER A 217 9.97 10.16 11.88
C SER A 217 10.86 10.75 13.00
N GLY A 218 12.00 11.38 12.66
CA GLY A 218 12.88 12.04 13.61
C GLY A 218 13.48 11.08 14.65
N ASN A 219 13.16 11.28 15.93
CA ASN A 219 13.61 10.39 17.01
C ASN A 219 12.79 9.09 17.10
N PHE A 220 11.67 8.98 16.40
CA PHE A 220 10.74 7.87 16.53
C PHE A 220 10.93 6.83 15.42
N ALA A 221 10.44 5.61 15.66
CA ALA A 221 10.29 4.65 14.58
C ALA A 221 9.10 5.03 13.67
N PRO A 222 9.12 4.69 12.37
CA PRO A 222 8.00 4.95 11.47
C PRO A 222 6.69 4.33 11.96
N GLY A 223 5.64 5.14 11.91
CA GLY A 223 4.35 4.85 12.51
C GLY A 223 3.18 5.30 11.65
N GLU A 224 2.14 5.78 12.31
CA GLU A 224 0.86 6.06 11.66
C GLU A 224 0.87 7.35 10.85
N GLU A 225 1.88 8.20 11.07
CA GLU A 225 2.13 9.40 10.30
C GLU A 225 2.46 9.09 8.83
N LEU A 226 3.04 7.91 8.55
CA LEU A 226 3.36 7.46 7.20
C LEU A 226 2.58 6.22 6.76
N PHE A 227 1.85 5.55 7.66
CA PHE A 227 1.16 4.29 7.38
C PHE A 227 -0.28 4.26 7.90
N LEU A 228 -1.18 3.77 7.06
CA LEU A 228 -2.55 3.42 7.47
C LEU A 228 -2.52 2.21 8.41
N GLU A 229 -1.71 1.20 8.08
CA GLU A 229 -1.60 -0.04 8.84
C GLU A 229 -0.19 -0.63 8.76
N HIS A 230 0.00 -1.96 8.78
CA HIS A 230 1.32 -2.61 8.73
C HIS A 230 2.28 -2.16 7.61
N VAL A 231 1.80 -1.91 6.39
CA VAL A 231 2.62 -1.57 5.20
C VAL A 231 1.96 -0.60 4.22
N HIS A 232 0.64 -0.42 4.24
CA HIS A 232 -0.02 0.54 3.35
C HIS A 232 0.21 1.97 3.83
N PHE A 233 0.66 2.84 2.94
CA PHE A 233 1.03 4.22 3.28
C PHE A 233 -0.18 5.13 3.43
N THR A 234 -0.04 6.18 4.24
CA THR A 234 -0.90 7.37 4.15
C THR A 234 -0.54 8.18 2.90
N MET A 235 -1.30 9.22 2.56
CA MET A 235 -0.92 10.15 1.50
C MET A 235 0.48 10.77 1.75
N ALA A 236 0.79 11.09 3.02
CA ALA A 236 2.12 11.56 3.41
C ALA A 236 3.22 10.51 3.17
N GLY A 237 2.97 9.24 3.50
CA GLY A 237 3.89 8.15 3.20
C GLY A 237 4.09 7.91 1.70
N HIS A 238 3.02 7.96 0.91
CA HIS A 238 3.10 7.89 -0.55
C HIS A 238 3.93 9.05 -1.13
N TRP A 239 3.71 10.27 -0.63
CA TRP A 239 4.45 11.45 -1.07
C TRP A 239 5.95 11.35 -0.76
N LEU A 240 6.31 10.96 0.47
CA LEU A 240 7.70 10.77 0.86
C LEU A 240 8.39 9.69 0.01
N ALA A 241 7.72 8.54 -0.21
CA ALA A 241 8.25 7.48 -1.05
C ALA A 241 8.44 7.95 -2.51
N ALA A 242 7.48 8.68 -3.06
CA ALA A 242 7.56 9.22 -4.41
C ALA A 242 8.74 10.19 -4.57
N ASN A 243 8.91 11.13 -3.63
CA ASN A 243 10.03 12.07 -3.64
C ASN A 243 11.37 11.36 -3.50
N THR A 244 11.47 10.35 -2.64
CA THR A 244 12.70 9.55 -2.48
C THR A 244 13.07 8.83 -3.78
N ILE A 245 12.08 8.26 -4.48
CA ILE A 245 12.29 7.61 -5.78
C ILE A 245 12.69 8.64 -6.84
N ALA A 246 11.99 9.78 -6.91
CA ALA A 246 12.28 10.85 -7.86
C ALA A 246 13.69 11.40 -7.67
N GLN A 247 14.09 11.68 -6.44
CA GLN A 247 15.45 12.10 -6.09
C GLN A 247 16.48 11.04 -6.51
N THR A 248 16.20 9.76 -6.26
CA THR A 248 17.10 8.68 -6.69
C THR A 248 17.25 8.65 -8.22
N ILE A 249 16.16 8.87 -8.98
CA ILE A 249 16.22 8.96 -10.44
C ILE A 249 17.08 10.15 -10.86
N VAL A 250 16.83 11.34 -10.33
CA VAL A 250 17.52 12.58 -10.69
C VAL A 250 19.02 12.50 -10.37
N GLU A 251 19.38 12.08 -9.16
CA GLU A 251 20.77 12.10 -8.70
C GLU A 251 21.56 10.89 -9.20
N SER A 252 20.97 9.70 -9.18
CA SER A 252 21.71 8.46 -9.46
C SER A 252 21.61 8.01 -10.91
N VAL A 253 20.43 8.12 -11.53
CA VAL A 253 20.20 7.68 -12.91
C VAL A 253 20.54 8.79 -13.91
N MET A 254 20.00 9.99 -13.70
CA MET A 254 20.23 11.13 -14.60
C MET A 254 21.53 11.87 -14.30
N GLN A 255 22.12 11.66 -13.11
CA GLN A 255 23.35 12.30 -12.67
C GLN A 255 23.27 13.83 -12.67
N THR A 256 22.10 14.33 -12.28
CA THR A 256 21.80 15.77 -12.15
C THR A 256 21.50 16.12 -10.69
N GLU A 257 21.60 17.41 -10.36
CA GLU A 257 21.30 17.90 -9.01
C GLU A 257 19.80 17.86 -8.72
N TRP A 258 19.43 17.34 -7.55
CA TRP A 258 18.08 17.44 -7.02
C TRP A 258 17.80 18.84 -6.50
N ARG A 259 16.63 19.38 -6.85
CA ARG A 259 16.21 20.72 -6.43
C ARG A 259 14.90 20.64 -5.69
N GLU A 260 14.94 20.89 -4.39
CA GLU A 260 13.74 20.96 -3.54
C GLU A 260 12.74 22.02 -4.04
N SER A 261 13.21 23.07 -4.73
CA SER A 261 12.36 24.09 -5.34
C SER A 261 11.47 23.57 -6.47
N ASP A 262 11.80 22.42 -7.05
CA ASP A 262 11.06 21.84 -8.17
C ASP A 262 9.92 20.92 -7.67
N LEU A 263 9.85 20.67 -6.36
CA LEU A 263 8.75 19.92 -5.76
C LEU A 263 7.46 20.76 -5.72
N PRO A 264 6.32 20.20 -6.13
CA PRO A 264 5.06 20.89 -5.96
C PRO A 264 4.71 20.99 -4.47
N THR A 265 4.01 22.07 -4.12
CA THR A 265 3.35 22.20 -2.82
C THR A 265 2.30 21.09 -2.63
N VAL A 266 1.86 20.88 -1.39
CA VAL A 266 0.80 19.90 -1.07
C VAL A 266 -0.48 20.17 -1.89
N SER A 267 -0.85 21.44 -2.04
CA SER A 267 -2.03 21.83 -2.83
C SER A 267 -1.85 21.52 -4.31
N GLU A 268 -0.70 21.84 -4.89
CA GLU A 268 -0.41 21.55 -6.30
C GLU A 268 -0.37 20.05 -6.55
N ARG A 269 0.26 19.27 -5.65
CA ARG A 269 0.25 17.80 -5.70
C ARG A 269 -1.19 17.26 -5.74
N ASP A 270 -2.04 17.69 -4.81
CA ASP A 270 -3.41 17.18 -4.69
C ASP A 270 -4.25 17.58 -5.91
N GLU A 271 -4.01 18.75 -6.48
CA GLU A 271 -4.61 19.18 -7.73
C GLU A 271 -4.15 18.33 -8.92
N TRP A 272 -2.84 18.08 -9.05
CA TRP A 272 -2.26 17.29 -10.15
C TRP A 272 -2.71 15.84 -10.12
N LEU A 273 -2.72 15.24 -8.92
CA LEU A 273 -3.21 13.87 -8.70
C LEU A 273 -4.74 13.80 -8.70
N GLY A 274 -5.40 14.96 -8.66
CA GLY A 274 -6.85 15.07 -8.58
C GLY A 274 -7.44 14.41 -7.34
N VAL A 275 -6.70 14.34 -6.22
CA VAL A 275 -7.10 13.66 -4.97
C VAL A 275 -8.41 14.26 -4.43
N LEU A 276 -9.24 13.39 -3.84
CA LEU A 276 -10.47 13.70 -3.13
C LEU A 276 -10.35 13.24 -1.68
N LEU A 277 -11.10 13.89 -0.79
CA LEU A 277 -11.15 13.50 0.62
C LEU A 277 -11.77 12.10 0.79
N GLU A 278 -12.67 11.75 -0.12
CA GLU A 278 -13.31 10.46 -0.25
C GLU A 278 -12.31 9.32 -0.54
N ASP A 279 -11.18 9.59 -1.21
CA ASP A 279 -10.13 8.57 -1.38
C ASP A 279 -9.54 8.17 -0.03
N GLU A 280 -9.32 9.14 0.87
CA GLU A 280 -8.83 8.86 2.21
C GLU A 280 -9.85 8.08 3.02
N LEU A 281 -11.15 8.43 2.93
CA LEU A 281 -12.21 7.65 3.57
C LEU A 281 -12.19 6.17 3.13
N VAL A 282 -12.05 5.92 1.83
CA VAL A 282 -11.93 4.56 1.29
C VAL A 282 -10.67 3.88 1.82
N ALA A 283 -9.53 4.56 1.83
CA ALA A 283 -8.27 4.03 2.30
C ALA A 283 -8.32 3.62 3.79
N TYR A 284 -8.85 4.49 4.66
CA TYR A 284 -9.05 4.18 6.09
C TYR A 284 -10.04 3.04 6.31
N ARG A 285 -11.12 2.97 5.53
CA ARG A 285 -12.10 1.89 5.61
C ARG A 285 -11.51 0.55 5.18
N LEU A 286 -10.71 0.52 4.12
CA LEU A 286 -10.00 -0.69 3.67
C LEU A 286 -8.96 -1.13 4.72
N ALA A 287 -8.17 -0.20 5.25
CA ALA A 287 -7.23 -0.48 6.34
C ALA A 287 -7.96 -1.07 7.57
N TYR A 288 -9.12 -0.53 7.92
CA TYR A 288 -9.95 -1.05 9.02
C TYR A 288 -10.34 -2.52 8.76
N PHE A 289 -10.81 -2.86 7.56
CA PHE A 289 -11.14 -4.24 7.21
C PHE A 289 -9.94 -5.19 7.26
N VAL A 290 -8.74 -4.73 6.92
CA VAL A 290 -7.50 -5.50 7.11
C VAL A 290 -7.34 -5.85 8.59
N THR A 291 -7.46 -4.87 9.51
CA THR A 291 -7.29 -5.12 10.96
C THR A 291 -8.33 -6.07 11.56
N LYS A 292 -9.53 -6.15 10.96
CA LYS A 292 -10.62 -7.03 11.39
C LYS A 292 -10.52 -8.45 10.83
N SER A 293 -9.67 -8.66 9.83
CA SER A 293 -9.50 -9.96 9.16
C SER A 293 -8.36 -10.76 9.78
N ALA A 294 -8.46 -12.09 9.77
CA ALA A 294 -7.33 -12.94 10.14
C ALA A 294 -6.18 -12.78 9.12
N PRO A 295 -4.91 -12.84 9.57
CA PRO A 295 -4.46 -13.02 10.95
C PRO A 295 -4.37 -11.72 11.78
N PHE A 296 -4.68 -10.55 11.21
CA PHE A 296 -4.48 -9.25 11.86
C PHE A 296 -5.36 -9.04 13.10
N ASN A 297 -6.56 -9.61 13.11
CA ASN A 297 -7.43 -9.61 14.29
C ASN A 297 -6.85 -10.41 15.49
N GLU A 298 -5.80 -11.20 15.28
CA GLU A 298 -5.07 -11.90 16.34
C GLU A 298 -3.93 -11.06 16.94
N ALA A 299 -3.58 -9.92 16.32
CA ALA A 299 -2.50 -9.06 16.77
C ALA A 299 -2.77 -8.55 18.20
N VAL A 300 -1.70 -8.27 18.94
CA VAL A 300 -1.80 -7.90 20.37
C VAL A 300 -2.63 -6.63 20.57
N ASP A 301 -2.49 -5.67 19.66
CA ASP A 301 -3.18 -4.38 19.69
C ASP A 301 -4.25 -4.24 18.58
N ALA A 302 -4.80 -5.35 18.08
CA ALA A 302 -5.79 -5.32 17.00
C ALA A 302 -6.97 -4.38 17.28
N ASP A 303 -7.51 -4.42 18.51
CA ASP A 303 -8.64 -3.55 18.90
C ASP A 303 -8.24 -2.07 18.93
N ILE A 304 -7.05 -1.75 19.45
CA ILE A 304 -6.55 -0.37 19.53
C ILE A 304 -6.36 0.20 18.13
N HIS A 305 -5.78 -0.60 17.22
CA HIS A 305 -5.58 -0.20 15.84
C HIS A 305 -6.92 0.03 15.12
N ALA A 306 -7.88 -0.87 15.30
CA ALA A 306 -9.20 -0.73 14.70
C ALA A 306 -9.94 0.54 15.17
N VAL A 307 -9.94 0.81 16.49
CA VAL A 307 -10.56 2.01 17.07
C VAL A 307 -9.91 3.29 16.53
N ARG A 308 -8.59 3.30 16.38
CA ARG A 308 -7.87 4.44 15.79
C ARG A 308 -8.31 4.70 14.35
N LEU A 309 -8.32 3.67 13.51
CA LEU A 309 -8.72 3.81 12.10
C LEU A 309 -10.15 4.31 11.96
N GLU A 310 -11.05 3.82 12.83
CA GLU A 310 -12.43 4.30 12.90
C GLU A 310 -12.48 5.77 13.31
N HIS A 311 -11.71 6.20 14.32
CA HIS A 311 -11.62 7.60 14.71
C HIS A 311 -11.09 8.52 13.61
N CYS A 312 -10.07 8.09 12.87
CA CYS A 312 -9.57 8.83 11.70
C CYS A 312 -10.64 8.94 10.62
N TYR A 313 -11.36 7.85 10.35
CA TYR A 313 -12.47 7.84 9.39
C TYR A 313 -13.60 8.81 9.80
N ASP A 314 -14.01 8.79 11.07
CA ASP A 314 -15.06 9.66 11.59
C ASP A 314 -14.64 11.14 11.56
N SER A 315 -13.36 11.42 11.84
CA SER A 315 -12.78 12.77 11.74
C SER A 315 -12.82 13.28 10.31
N LEU A 316 -12.54 12.43 9.32
CA LEU A 316 -12.65 12.79 7.90
C LEU A 316 -14.11 13.00 7.49
N ILE A 317 -15.05 12.17 7.95
CA ILE A 317 -16.48 12.38 7.70
C ILE A 317 -16.93 13.76 8.16
N ALA A 318 -16.47 14.22 9.32
CA ALA A 318 -16.83 15.52 9.86
C ALA A 318 -16.35 16.71 8.99
N LEU A 319 -15.39 16.47 8.08
CA LEU A 319 -14.87 17.48 7.15
C LEU A 319 -15.61 17.50 5.80
N LEU A 320 -16.37 16.44 5.45
CA LEU A 320 -17.11 16.40 4.18
C LEU A 320 -18.33 17.33 4.24
N PRO A 321 -18.57 18.13 3.19
CA PRO A 321 -19.86 18.78 2.99
C PRO A 321 -21.01 17.75 3.03
N GLN A 322 -22.15 18.12 3.63
CA GLN A 322 -23.27 17.20 3.81
C GLN A 322 -23.70 16.52 2.49
N ARG A 323 -23.72 17.27 1.39
CA ARG A 323 -24.06 16.75 0.06
C ARG A 323 -23.05 15.71 -0.45
N ASP A 324 -21.75 15.96 -0.28
CA ASP A 324 -20.69 15.00 -0.64
C ASP A 324 -20.82 13.72 0.18
N LEU A 325 -21.12 13.84 1.48
CA LEU A 325 -21.33 12.70 2.37
C LEU A 325 -22.55 11.86 1.96
N GLU A 326 -23.67 12.50 1.61
CA GLU A 326 -24.88 11.82 1.11
C GLU A 326 -24.60 11.06 -0.19
N ILE A 327 -23.92 11.70 -1.15
CA ILE A 327 -23.50 11.06 -2.40
C ILE A 327 -22.59 9.88 -2.09
N PHE A 328 -21.51 10.09 -1.32
CA PHE A 328 -20.55 9.03 -0.98
C PHE A 328 -21.23 7.84 -0.29
N ASN A 329 -22.17 8.07 0.63
CA ASN A 329 -22.90 7.00 1.30
C ASN A 329 -23.84 6.22 0.37
N SER A 330 -24.34 6.85 -0.69
CA SER A 330 -25.20 6.20 -1.70
C SER A 330 -24.44 5.26 -2.64
N LEU A 331 -23.12 5.44 -2.78
CA LEU A 331 -22.30 4.64 -3.68
C LEU A 331 -22.15 3.20 -3.17
N SER A 332 -22.20 2.25 -4.10
CA SER A 332 -21.90 0.84 -3.82
C SER A 332 -20.41 0.64 -3.48
N PRO A 333 -20.04 -0.48 -2.83
CA PRO A 333 -18.63 -0.79 -2.54
C PRO A 333 -17.74 -0.83 -3.79
N GLY A 334 -18.24 -1.37 -4.91
CA GLY A 334 -17.50 -1.40 -6.17
C GLY A 334 -17.25 -0.01 -6.75
N GLU A 335 -18.25 0.87 -6.70
CA GLU A 335 -18.07 2.27 -7.11
C GLU A 335 -17.04 2.99 -6.26
N LYS A 336 -17.06 2.78 -4.93
CA LYS A 336 -16.08 3.39 -4.03
C LYS A 336 -14.64 2.93 -4.30
N MET A 337 -14.45 1.69 -4.75
CA MET A 337 -13.12 1.11 -4.96
C MET A 337 -12.59 1.35 -6.38
N ASP A 338 -13.43 1.20 -7.40
CA ASP A 338 -12.99 1.09 -8.78
C ASP A 338 -13.32 2.35 -9.62
N ASP A 339 -14.33 3.14 -9.20
CA ASP A 339 -14.87 4.23 -10.01
C ASP A 339 -15.30 5.47 -9.21
N LEU A 340 -14.63 5.74 -8.09
CA LEU A 340 -15.07 6.71 -7.07
C LEU A 340 -15.38 8.10 -7.65
N VAL A 341 -14.41 8.69 -8.35
CA VAL A 341 -14.53 10.07 -8.88
C VAL A 341 -15.65 10.16 -9.91
N ASP A 342 -15.74 9.21 -10.83
CA ASP A 342 -16.76 9.22 -11.89
C ASP A 342 -18.15 8.97 -11.29
N SER A 343 -18.28 8.11 -10.27
CA SER A 343 -19.56 7.92 -9.56
C SER A 343 -20.02 9.18 -8.83
N ILE A 344 -19.13 9.87 -8.10
CA ILE A 344 -19.47 11.15 -7.44
C ILE A 344 -19.84 12.19 -8.50
N ALA A 345 -19.07 12.30 -9.58
CA ALA A 345 -19.34 13.24 -10.68
C ALA A 345 -20.71 13.02 -11.33
N ARG A 346 -21.08 11.75 -11.59
CA ARG A 346 -22.41 11.40 -12.12
C ARG A 346 -23.53 11.78 -11.15
N SER A 347 -23.38 11.56 -9.85
CA SER A 347 -24.38 11.99 -8.85
C SER A 347 -24.58 13.51 -8.82
N TYR A 348 -23.50 14.30 -8.97
CA TYR A 348 -23.60 15.75 -9.13
C TYR A 348 -24.31 16.15 -10.44
N MET A 349 -23.98 15.46 -11.53
CA MET A 349 -24.58 15.69 -12.85
C MET A 349 -26.07 15.36 -12.87
N ASP A 350 -26.50 14.30 -12.17
CA ASP A 350 -27.90 13.87 -12.08
C ASP A 350 -28.74 14.80 -11.19
N THR A 351 -28.11 15.46 -10.22
CA THR A 351 -28.76 16.46 -9.35
C THR A 351 -28.68 17.89 -9.90
N GLY A 352 -28.19 18.05 -11.14
CA GLY A 352 -28.18 19.32 -11.87
C GLY A 352 -27.04 20.28 -11.54
N ASP A 353 -26.06 19.86 -10.73
CA ASP A 353 -24.87 20.64 -10.42
C ASP A 353 -23.75 20.31 -11.41
N THR A 354 -23.97 20.78 -12.62
CA THR A 354 -23.12 20.51 -13.78
C THR A 354 -21.71 21.07 -13.60
N GLU A 355 -21.56 22.22 -12.93
CA GLU A 355 -20.23 22.81 -12.69
C GLU A 355 -19.37 21.88 -11.84
N ARG A 356 -19.90 21.40 -10.71
CA ARG A 356 -19.16 20.47 -9.84
C ARG A 356 -18.88 19.14 -10.54
N ALA A 357 -19.85 18.62 -11.28
CA ALA A 357 -19.67 17.40 -12.06
C ALA A 357 -18.52 17.53 -13.08
N CYS A 358 -18.43 18.66 -13.79
CA CYS A 358 -17.41 18.88 -14.81
C CYS A 358 -16.02 18.97 -14.18
N GLN A 359 -15.87 19.65 -13.03
CA GLN A 359 -14.61 19.68 -12.28
C GLN A 359 -14.15 18.27 -11.87
N LEU A 360 -15.08 17.41 -11.45
CA LEU A 360 -14.78 16.04 -11.05
C LEU A 360 -14.43 15.14 -12.24
N PHE A 361 -15.12 15.27 -13.38
CA PHE A 361 -14.74 14.54 -14.58
C PHE A 361 -13.36 14.94 -15.12
N GLU A 362 -12.98 16.21 -14.99
CA GLU A 362 -11.59 16.64 -15.28
C GLU A 362 -10.58 16.00 -14.33
N LYS A 363 -10.90 15.85 -13.04
CA LYS A 363 -10.06 15.08 -12.10
C LYS A 363 -9.97 13.61 -12.51
N SER A 364 -11.07 13.00 -12.96
CA SER A 364 -11.07 11.62 -13.43
C SER A 364 -10.16 11.41 -14.64
N ILE A 365 -10.25 12.29 -15.65
CA ILE A 365 -9.36 12.28 -16.81
C ILE A 365 -7.90 12.41 -16.39
N ARG A 366 -7.58 13.32 -15.45
CA ARG A 366 -6.20 13.49 -14.94
C ARG A 366 -5.67 12.22 -14.27
N ARG A 367 -6.51 11.51 -13.51
CA ARG A 367 -6.12 10.26 -12.83
C ARG A 367 -5.92 9.11 -13.81
N ARG A 368 -6.72 9.06 -14.87
CA ARG A 368 -6.77 7.95 -15.83
C ARG A 368 -6.82 8.46 -17.27
N PRO A 369 -5.79 9.18 -17.76
CA PRO A 369 -5.80 9.80 -19.09
C PRO A 369 -5.79 8.78 -20.23
N TRP A 370 -5.51 7.51 -19.93
CA TRP A 370 -5.65 6.41 -20.90
C TRP A 370 -7.08 5.90 -21.04
N MET A 371 -8.02 6.25 -20.15
CA MET A 371 -9.36 5.68 -20.10
C MET A 371 -10.39 6.52 -20.89
N PRO A 372 -10.98 5.99 -21.98
CA PRO A 372 -11.89 6.77 -22.85
C PRO A 372 -13.18 7.21 -22.16
N ASN A 373 -13.70 6.41 -21.22
CA ASN A 373 -14.97 6.71 -20.53
C ASN A 373 -14.92 8.04 -19.78
N GLY A 374 -13.79 8.41 -19.17
CA GLY A 374 -13.63 9.69 -18.49
C GLY A 374 -13.85 10.88 -19.43
N TYR A 375 -13.34 10.80 -20.66
CA TYR A 375 -13.52 11.82 -21.69
C TYR A 375 -14.97 11.90 -22.18
N VAL A 376 -15.64 10.76 -22.38
CA VAL A 376 -17.05 10.73 -22.78
C VAL A 376 -17.94 11.36 -21.71
N PHE A 377 -17.73 11.03 -20.44
CA PHE A 377 -18.51 11.63 -19.35
C PHE A 377 -18.22 13.12 -19.17
N ALA A 378 -16.98 13.54 -19.32
CA ALA A 378 -16.63 14.96 -19.32
C ALA A 378 -17.29 15.71 -20.48
N ALA A 379 -17.31 15.13 -21.68
CA ALA A 379 -17.99 15.70 -22.84
C ALA A 379 -19.50 15.85 -22.60
N ALA A 380 -20.13 14.83 -22.01
CA ALA A 380 -21.53 14.87 -21.60
C ALA A 380 -21.83 15.99 -20.61
N CYS A 381 -20.96 16.17 -19.63
CA CYS A 381 -21.08 17.27 -18.68
C CYS A 381 -20.94 18.63 -19.37
N ARG A 382 -19.94 18.80 -20.25
CA ARG A 382 -19.68 20.05 -20.97
C ARG A 382 -20.83 20.44 -21.91
N HIS A 383 -21.41 19.47 -22.61
CA HIS A 383 -22.61 19.70 -23.41
C HIS A 383 -23.80 20.17 -22.55
N ARG A 384 -24.05 19.53 -21.39
CA ARG A 384 -25.07 19.99 -20.42
C ARG A 384 -24.77 21.39 -19.87
N ALA A 385 -23.51 21.79 -19.84
CA ALA A 385 -23.08 23.15 -19.47
C ALA A 385 -23.14 24.15 -20.65
N HIS A 386 -23.68 23.75 -21.80
CA HIS A 386 -23.74 24.54 -23.03
C HIS A 386 -22.36 24.92 -23.61
N ASP A 387 -21.36 24.09 -23.38
CA ASP A 387 -19.99 24.21 -23.91
C ASP A 387 -19.71 23.11 -24.94
N ASP A 388 -20.40 23.20 -26.09
CA ASP A 388 -20.33 22.20 -27.16
C ASP A 388 -18.96 22.16 -27.84
N VAL A 389 -18.20 23.25 -27.78
CA VAL A 389 -16.85 23.31 -28.32
C VAL A 389 -15.93 22.39 -27.52
N GLU A 390 -15.93 22.50 -26.20
CA GLU A 390 -15.12 21.62 -25.35
C GLU A 390 -15.66 20.19 -25.34
N ALA A 391 -16.98 20.00 -25.38
CA ALA A 391 -17.58 18.67 -25.49
C ALA A 391 -17.07 17.90 -26.72
N ASN A 392 -17.05 18.55 -27.89
CA ASN A 392 -16.52 17.96 -29.12
C ASN A 392 -15.02 17.69 -29.03
N ARG A 393 -14.24 18.59 -28.41
CA ARG A 393 -12.81 18.38 -28.20
C ARG A 393 -12.55 17.14 -27.34
N LEU A 394 -13.31 16.96 -26.27
CA LEU A 394 -13.21 15.80 -25.37
C LEU A 394 -13.60 14.49 -26.07
N LEU A 395 -14.62 14.50 -26.93
CA LEU A 395 -14.97 13.32 -27.76
C LEU A 395 -13.85 12.94 -28.73
N GLN A 396 -13.20 13.91 -29.36
CA GLN A 396 -12.03 13.65 -30.21
C GLN A 396 -10.86 13.06 -29.41
N LEU A 397 -10.63 13.54 -28.18
CA LEU A 397 -9.62 12.97 -27.30
C LEU A 397 -9.95 11.53 -26.92
N SER A 398 -11.21 11.23 -26.59
CA SER A 398 -11.69 9.87 -26.34
C SER A 398 -11.33 8.92 -27.49
N ASP A 399 -11.63 9.33 -28.74
CA ASP A 399 -11.32 8.56 -29.94
C ASP A 399 -9.83 8.25 -30.13
N SER A 400 -8.98 9.18 -29.70
CA SER A 400 -7.52 9.07 -29.83
C SER A 400 -6.86 8.21 -28.74
N THR A 401 -7.59 7.85 -27.68
CA THR A 401 -7.03 7.03 -26.59
C THR A 401 -6.84 5.57 -27.00
N VAL A 402 -5.61 5.06 -26.82
CA VAL A 402 -5.21 3.72 -27.26
C VAL A 402 -5.52 2.70 -26.16
N ILE A 403 -6.74 2.18 -26.14
CA ILE A 403 -7.12 0.94 -25.42
C ILE A 403 -7.85 0.03 -26.40
N PRO A 404 -7.69 -1.31 -26.34
CA PRO A 404 -8.56 -2.23 -27.08
C PRO A 404 -10.01 -1.98 -26.67
N LYS A 405 -10.79 -1.35 -27.56
CA LYS A 405 -12.19 -1.01 -27.33
C LYS A 405 -12.95 -2.27 -26.89
N SER A 406 -13.43 -2.32 -25.65
CA SER A 406 -14.34 -3.37 -25.22
C SER A 406 -15.72 -3.09 -25.83
N ALA A 407 -16.50 -4.14 -26.14
CA ALA A 407 -17.81 -4.00 -26.78
C ALA A 407 -18.78 -3.09 -26.00
N ARG A 408 -18.69 -3.10 -24.66
CA ARG A 408 -19.51 -2.27 -23.77
C ARG A 408 -19.17 -0.77 -23.84
N LEU A 409 -17.91 -0.42 -24.09
CA LEU A 409 -17.48 0.98 -24.24
C LEU A 409 -18.00 1.59 -25.55
N ILE A 410 -17.99 0.80 -26.63
CA ILE A 410 -18.50 1.21 -27.95
C ILE A 410 -19.99 1.54 -27.87
N GLU A 411 -20.77 0.75 -27.10
CA GLU A 411 -22.22 0.94 -26.98
C GLU A 411 -22.58 2.24 -26.23
N VAL A 412 -21.86 2.57 -25.15
CA VAL A 412 -22.03 3.83 -24.41
C VAL A 412 -21.63 5.03 -25.25
N GLU A 413 -20.49 4.94 -25.95
CA GLU A 413 -19.99 5.98 -26.86
C GLU A 413 -20.98 6.25 -28.00
N ASN A 414 -21.49 5.21 -28.66
CA ASN A 414 -22.44 5.33 -29.76
C ASN A 414 -23.82 5.83 -29.33
N LYS A 415 -24.24 5.53 -28.09
CA LYS A 415 -25.46 6.11 -27.53
C LYS A 415 -25.27 7.61 -27.31
N PHE A 416 -24.16 7.99 -26.67
CA PHE A 416 -23.89 9.38 -26.35
C PHE A 416 -23.69 10.26 -27.61
N ARG A 417 -23.00 9.78 -28.65
CA ARG A 417 -22.88 10.50 -29.93
C ARG A 417 -24.23 10.79 -30.57
N ARG A 418 -25.15 9.82 -30.55
CA ARG A 418 -26.51 10.01 -31.07
C ARG A 418 -27.29 11.06 -30.30
N ASP A 419 -27.03 11.18 -29.00
CA ASP A 419 -27.67 12.18 -28.14
C ASP A 419 -27.07 13.59 -28.31
N VAL A 420 -25.83 13.73 -28.80
CA VAL A 420 -25.16 15.02 -29.09
C VAL A 420 -25.37 15.49 -30.54
N GLU A 421 -25.49 14.56 -31.49
CA GLU A 421 -25.76 14.88 -32.90
C GLU A 421 -27.21 15.32 -33.16
N HIS A 422 -28.14 15.01 -32.24
CA HIS A 422 -29.54 15.45 -32.26
C HIS A 422 -29.75 16.70 -31.42
#